data_AF-A0A821X825-F1
#
_entry.id   AF-A0A821X825-F1
#
_cell.length_a   1.000
_cell.length_b   1.000
_cell.length_c   1.000
_cell.angle_alpha   90.00
_cell.angle_beta   90.00
_cell.angle_gamma   90.00
#
_symmetry.space_group_name_H-M   'P 1'
#
loop_
_entity.id
_entity.type
_entity.pdbx_description
1 polymer ?
#
loop_
_entity_poly.entity_id
_entity_poly.type
_entity_poly.pdbx_seq_one_letter_code
_entity_poly.pdbx_strand_id
1 'polypeptide(L)'
;DVAYQALLNRVRDGKGTHEDWLLLRTRVIGIGLHISLNELPWNEAPILVYRNELRTELNNRAVINKAYETGRSPTVVIATDTIKAKKHFDLPDLTKRLLALSDNKTEHLPGYLPLVPGMPVLLQENIACEIGLSNGTLGIFHELIYDETKEHTTGADESIFTTDTVCAQCSICIVRNTKIKDQKLRVA
;
A
#
# COMPACT_ATOMS: atom_id res chain seq x y z
N ASP A 1 26.04 -3.66 -15.10
CA ASP A 1 27.07 -4.53 -14.49
C ASP A 1 26.94 -5.91 -15.14
N VAL A 2 27.95 -6.32 -15.92
CA VAL A 2 27.93 -7.58 -16.69
C VAL A 2 28.11 -8.80 -15.77
N ALA A 3 28.93 -8.68 -14.72
CA ALA A 3 29.16 -9.75 -13.77
C ALA A 3 27.88 -10.06 -12.97
N TYR A 4 27.18 -9.01 -12.54
CA TYR A 4 25.90 -9.16 -11.83
C TYR A 4 24.81 -9.75 -12.72
N GLN A 5 24.75 -9.37 -14.00
CA GLN A 5 23.80 -9.97 -14.95
C GLN A 5 24.06 -11.47 -15.16
N ALA A 6 25.34 -11.87 -15.29
CA ALA A 6 25.71 -13.27 -15.43
C ALA A 6 25.33 -14.08 -14.17
N LEU A 7 25.52 -13.50 -12.99
CA LEU A 7 25.06 -14.06 -11.72
C LEU A 7 23.55 -14.28 -11.71
N LEU A 8 22.76 -13.27 -12.08
CA LEU A 8 21.30 -13.37 -12.08
C LEU A 8 20.79 -14.47 -13.03
N ASN A 9 21.42 -14.62 -14.21
CA ASN A 9 21.08 -15.70 -15.13
C ASN A 9 21.39 -17.08 -14.56
N ARG A 10 22.53 -17.26 -13.86
CA ARG A 10 22.87 -18.53 -13.21
C ARG A 10 21.91 -18.88 -12.07
N VAL A 11 21.58 -17.91 -11.23
CA VAL A 11 20.64 -18.10 -10.11
C VAL A 11 19.25 -18.48 -10.65
N ARG A 12 18.80 -17.83 -11.73
CA ARG A 12 17.53 -18.16 -12.41
C ARG A 12 17.47 -19.62 -12.86
N ASP A 13 18.57 -20.16 -13.37
CA ASP A 13 18.64 -21.55 -13.86
C ASP A 13 18.99 -22.56 -12.75
N GLY A 14 19.08 -22.13 -11.48
CA GLY A 14 19.45 -22.98 -10.34
C GLY A 14 20.93 -23.38 -10.32
N LYS A 15 21.80 -22.69 -11.06
CA LYS A 15 23.24 -22.97 -11.23
C LYS A 15 24.14 -21.98 -10.49
N GLY A 16 23.67 -21.45 -9.37
CA GLY A 16 24.43 -20.50 -8.56
C GLY A 16 25.73 -21.12 -8.05
N THR A 17 26.83 -20.39 -8.16
CA THR A 17 28.16 -20.81 -7.69
C THR A 17 28.50 -20.23 -6.33
N HIS A 18 29.57 -20.72 -5.69
CA HIS A 18 30.05 -20.13 -4.43
C HIS A 18 30.52 -18.68 -4.61
N GLU A 19 31.12 -18.36 -5.77
CA GLU A 19 31.51 -16.99 -6.13
C GLU A 19 30.29 -16.07 -6.24
N ASP A 20 29.17 -16.57 -6.77
CA ASP A 20 27.91 -15.82 -6.83
C ASP A 20 27.39 -15.49 -5.42
N TRP A 21 27.46 -16.47 -4.51
CA TRP A 21 27.08 -16.26 -3.12
C TRP A 21 27.98 -15.22 -2.44
N LEU A 22 29.30 -15.26 -2.66
CA LEU A 22 30.24 -14.27 -2.15
C LEU A 22 29.89 -12.87 -2.69
N LEU A 23 29.60 -12.76 -3.99
CA LEU A 23 29.20 -11.50 -4.61
C LEU A 23 27.89 -10.96 -4.01
N LEU A 24 26.86 -11.79 -3.84
CA LEU A 24 25.60 -11.38 -3.19
C LEU A 24 25.83 -10.94 -1.74
N ARG A 25 26.71 -11.62 -1.01
CA ARG A 25 27.04 -11.25 0.38
C ARG A 25 27.66 -9.85 0.48
N THR A 26 28.37 -9.37 -0.55
CA THR A 26 28.86 -7.98 -0.60
C THR A 26 27.74 -6.94 -0.62
N ARG A 27 26.51 -7.33 -0.97
CA ARG A 27 25.33 -6.46 -1.03
C ARG A 27 24.49 -6.48 0.24
N VAL A 28 24.87 -7.28 1.23
CA VAL A 28 24.20 -7.34 2.53
C VAL A 28 24.66 -6.18 3.40
N ILE A 29 23.70 -5.37 3.82
CA ILE A 29 23.92 -4.22 4.71
C ILE A 29 24.52 -4.72 6.03
N GLY A 30 25.57 -4.03 6.50
CA GLY A 30 26.28 -4.33 7.74
C GLY A 30 27.34 -5.43 7.63
N ILE A 31 27.34 -6.22 6.55
CA ILE A 31 28.36 -7.27 6.31
C ILE A 31 29.32 -6.84 5.21
N GLY A 32 28.78 -6.51 4.03
CA GLY A 32 29.56 -6.13 2.86
C GLY A 32 29.33 -4.69 2.42
N LEU A 33 28.27 -4.06 2.92
CA LEU A 33 27.86 -2.72 2.52
C LEU A 33 27.52 -1.89 3.77
N HIS A 34 28.18 -0.75 3.94
CA HIS A 34 27.91 0.21 5.00
C HIS A 34 27.23 1.43 4.40
N ILE A 35 25.90 1.36 4.27
CA ILE A 35 25.04 2.44 3.78
C ILE A 35 24.06 2.86 4.87
N SER A 36 23.70 4.14 4.88
CA SER A 36 22.63 4.65 5.72
C SER A 36 21.29 4.43 5.02
N LEU A 37 20.34 3.81 5.72
CA LEU A 37 18.96 3.64 5.24
C LEU A 37 18.11 4.91 5.38
N ASN A 38 18.62 5.93 6.08
CA ASN A 38 17.94 7.20 6.28
C ASN A 38 18.23 8.21 5.15
N GLU A 39 19.15 7.89 4.25
CA GLU A 39 19.62 8.77 3.18
C GLU A 39 19.09 8.30 1.82
N LEU A 40 18.94 9.24 0.88
CA LEU A 40 18.61 8.94 -0.50
C LEU A 40 19.71 8.10 -1.17
N PRO A 41 19.37 7.14 -2.04
CA PRO A 41 18.02 6.75 -2.46
C PRO A 41 17.35 5.69 -1.57
N TRP A 42 18.01 5.25 -0.49
CA TRP A 42 17.62 4.07 0.29
C TRP A 42 16.39 4.29 1.17
N ASN A 43 16.19 5.52 1.64
CA ASN A 43 14.99 5.91 2.39
C ASN A 43 13.70 5.91 1.54
N GLU A 44 13.81 5.93 0.20
CA GLU A 44 12.70 5.86 -0.74
C GLU A 44 12.65 4.53 -1.50
N ALA A 45 13.56 3.60 -1.21
CA ALA A 45 13.65 2.34 -1.92
C ALA A 45 12.45 1.43 -1.61
N PRO A 46 11.84 0.78 -2.62
CA PRO A 46 10.76 -0.17 -2.38
C PRO A 46 11.26 -1.40 -1.63
N ILE A 47 10.47 -1.85 -0.65
CA ILE A 47 10.78 -3.04 0.15
C ILE A 47 10.03 -4.25 -0.43
N LEU A 48 10.78 -5.29 -0.80
CA LEU A 48 10.23 -6.56 -1.25
C LEU A 48 10.14 -7.53 -0.08
N VAL A 49 8.98 -8.16 0.08
CA VAL A 49 8.72 -9.16 1.12
C VAL A 49 8.07 -10.40 0.53
N TYR A 50 8.27 -11.53 1.21
CA TYR A 50 7.75 -12.83 0.76
C TYR A 50 6.24 -13.00 1.01
N ARG A 51 5.69 -12.38 2.06
CA ARG A 51 4.29 -12.54 2.48
C ARG A 51 3.50 -11.25 2.31
N ASN A 52 2.27 -11.36 1.81
CA ASN A 52 1.41 -10.19 1.63
C ASN A 52 0.93 -9.60 2.95
N GLU A 53 0.74 -10.44 3.97
CA GLU A 53 0.40 -9.96 5.32
C GLU A 53 1.50 -9.05 5.89
N LEU A 54 2.78 -9.41 5.65
CA LEU A 54 3.92 -8.60 6.05
C LEU A 54 3.99 -7.29 5.25
N ARG A 55 3.68 -7.33 3.95
CA ARG A 55 3.62 -6.13 3.10
C ARG A 55 2.57 -5.16 3.63
N THR A 56 1.37 -5.65 3.93
CA THR A 56 0.27 -4.84 4.46
C THR A 56 0.63 -4.23 5.81
N GLU A 57 1.18 -5.00 6.73
CA GLU A 57 1.59 -4.50 8.05
C GLU A 57 2.69 -3.43 7.94
N LEU A 58 3.70 -3.64 7.08
CA LEU A 58 4.74 -2.64 6.84
C LEU A 58 4.18 -1.35 6.26
N ASN A 59 3.26 -1.45 5.29
CA ASN A 59 2.59 -0.29 4.72
C ASN A 59 1.74 0.45 5.76
N ASN A 60 0.99 -0.27 6.60
CA ASN A 60 0.19 0.33 7.66
C ASN A 60 1.07 1.11 8.67
N ARG A 61 2.20 0.54 9.07
CA ARG A 61 3.18 1.24 9.92
C ARG A 61 3.80 2.45 9.23
N ALA A 62 4.07 2.36 7.93
CA ALA A 62 4.59 3.49 7.16
C ALA A 62 3.60 4.67 7.15
N VAL A 63 2.29 4.40 7.08
CA VAL A 63 1.25 5.45 7.19
C VAL A 63 1.29 6.11 8.56
N ILE A 64 1.38 5.33 9.64
CA ILE A 64 1.46 5.84 11.01
C ILE A 64 2.71 6.72 11.19
N ASN A 65 3.86 6.26 10.72
CA ASN A 65 5.10 7.04 10.78
C ASN A 65 4.97 8.35 10.00
N LYS A 66 4.34 8.31 8.81
CA LYS A 66 4.09 9.50 8.00
C LYS A 66 3.13 10.48 8.68
N ALA A 67 2.10 9.97 9.36
CA ALA A 67 1.20 10.78 10.17
C ALA A 67 1.97 11.56 11.26
N TYR A 68 2.85 10.88 11.99
CA TYR A 68 3.70 11.52 13.00
C TYR A 68 4.66 12.55 12.39
N GLU A 69 5.33 12.23 11.28
CA GLU A 69 6.25 13.15 10.58
C GLU A 69 5.55 14.43 10.10
N THR A 70 4.32 14.30 9.59
CA THR A 70 3.58 15.41 9.00
C THR A 70 2.69 16.15 9.99
N GLY A 71 2.55 15.64 11.22
CA GLY A 71 1.63 16.16 12.22
C GLY A 71 0.16 16.08 11.79
N ARG A 72 -0.19 15.10 10.94
CA ARG A 72 -1.55 14.91 10.42
C ARG A 72 -2.10 13.57 10.89
N SER A 73 -3.40 13.54 11.18
CA SER A 73 -4.09 12.28 11.45
C SER A 73 -4.24 11.43 10.18
N PRO A 74 -4.06 10.10 10.26
CA PRO A 74 -4.38 9.21 9.16
C PRO A 74 -5.89 9.19 8.91
N THR A 75 -6.26 9.12 7.64
CA THR A 75 -7.64 8.92 7.19
C THR A 75 -7.79 7.48 6.73
N VAL A 76 -8.81 6.77 7.18
CA VAL A 76 -9.05 5.38 6.80
C VAL A 76 -10.25 5.32 5.87
N VAL A 77 -10.03 4.80 4.66
CA VAL A 77 -11.10 4.47 3.72
C VAL A 77 -11.54 3.04 3.97
N ILE A 78 -12.84 2.83 4.16
CA ILE A 78 -13.41 1.51 4.47
C ILE A 78 -14.12 0.96 3.23
N ALA A 79 -13.87 -0.30 2.89
CA ALA A 79 -14.52 -0.98 1.78
C ALA A 79 -16.04 -1.10 2.03
N THR A 80 -16.82 -1.02 0.94
CA THR A 80 -18.27 -1.23 0.99
C THR A 80 -18.61 -2.58 0.38
N ASP A 81 -18.75 -3.60 1.22
CA ASP A 81 -19.11 -4.95 0.78
C ASP A 81 -20.64 -5.12 0.67
N THR A 82 -21.09 -5.74 -0.42
CA THR A 82 -22.52 -6.07 -0.62
C THR A 82 -22.72 -7.56 -0.80
N ILE A 83 -23.56 -8.16 0.04
CA ILE A 83 -23.87 -9.58 -0.02
C ILE A 83 -25.17 -9.77 -0.81
N LYS A 84 -25.08 -10.39 -1.99
CA LYS A 84 -26.26 -10.81 -2.77
C LYS A 84 -26.85 -12.12 -2.22
N ALA A 85 -27.33 -12.12 -0.97
CA ALA A 85 -27.99 -13.27 -0.37
C ALA A 85 -29.53 -13.07 -0.32
N LYS A 86 -30.29 -14.14 -0.61
CA LYS A 86 -31.76 -14.14 -0.47
C LYS A 86 -32.26 -14.14 0.99
N LYS A 87 -31.38 -14.40 1.95
CA LYS A 87 -31.66 -14.37 3.39
C LYS A 87 -30.74 -13.36 4.05
N HIS A 88 -31.30 -12.52 4.91
CA HIS A 88 -30.56 -11.60 5.76
C HIS A 88 -29.72 -12.44 6.74
N PHE A 89 -28.40 -12.33 6.66
CA PHE A 89 -27.48 -12.93 7.63
C PHE A 89 -27.04 -11.82 8.57
N ASP A 90 -27.61 -11.80 9.78
CA ASP A 90 -27.19 -10.88 10.82
C ASP A 90 -26.09 -11.57 11.64
N LEU A 91 -24.84 -11.37 11.22
CA LEU A 91 -23.65 -11.83 11.93
C LEU A 91 -22.96 -10.58 12.51
N PRO A 92 -23.05 -10.35 13.84
CA PRO A 92 -22.50 -9.16 14.50
C PRO A 92 -20.99 -8.93 14.29
N ASP A 93 -20.29 -9.95 13.79
CA ASP A 93 -18.84 -9.99 13.62
C ASP A 93 -18.43 -10.14 12.14
N LEU A 94 -19.38 -10.19 11.20
CA LEU A 94 -19.07 -10.42 9.79
C LEU A 94 -18.28 -9.26 9.20
N THR A 95 -18.70 -8.02 9.47
CA THR A 95 -18.00 -6.81 9.00
C THR A 95 -16.57 -6.77 9.50
N LYS A 96 -16.33 -7.04 10.79
CA LYS A 96 -14.97 -7.10 11.36
C LYS A 96 -14.12 -8.16 10.69
N ARG A 97 -14.69 -9.34 10.45
CA ARG A 97 -14.00 -10.44 9.76
C ARG A 97 -13.68 -10.09 8.32
N LEU A 98 -14.59 -9.44 7.60
CA LEU A 98 -14.38 -8.99 6.22
C LEU A 98 -13.27 -7.94 6.16
N LEU A 99 -13.28 -6.96 7.07
CA LEU A 99 -12.22 -5.94 7.18
C LEU A 99 -10.85 -6.54 7.50
N ALA A 100 -10.80 -7.64 8.26
CA ALA A 100 -9.58 -8.34 8.65
C ALA A 100 -9.14 -9.41 7.64
N LEU A 101 -9.85 -9.60 6.52
CA LEU A 101 -9.41 -10.55 5.48
C LEU A 101 -8.11 -10.08 4.84
N SER A 102 -7.24 -11.05 4.55
CA SER A 102 -6.06 -10.77 3.74
C SER A 102 -6.48 -10.48 2.30
N ASP A 103 -5.73 -9.59 1.65
CA ASP A 103 -5.86 -9.22 0.25
C ASP A 103 -5.85 -10.42 -0.72
N ASN A 104 -5.17 -11.51 -0.33
CA ASN A 104 -5.16 -12.77 -1.08
C ASN A 104 -6.50 -13.50 -1.14
N LYS A 105 -7.40 -13.19 -0.20
CA LYS A 105 -8.74 -13.78 -0.10
C LYS A 105 -9.83 -12.84 -0.61
N THR A 106 -9.43 -11.65 -1.05
CA THR A 106 -10.27 -10.66 -1.70
C THR A 106 -9.77 -10.47 -3.14
N GLU A 107 -10.32 -9.51 -3.89
CA GLU A 107 -9.83 -9.12 -5.23
C GLU A 107 -8.51 -8.33 -5.16
N HIS A 108 -7.58 -8.73 -4.27
CA HIS A 108 -6.30 -8.07 -4.00
C HIS A 108 -6.39 -6.66 -3.39
N LEU A 109 -7.58 -6.29 -2.90
CA LEU A 109 -7.86 -5.04 -2.21
C LEU A 109 -8.05 -5.26 -0.72
N PRO A 110 -7.50 -4.38 0.14
CA PRO A 110 -7.68 -4.49 1.58
C PRO A 110 -9.10 -4.04 1.97
N GLY A 111 -9.64 -4.61 3.06
CA GLY A 111 -10.94 -4.17 3.59
C GLY A 111 -10.95 -2.74 4.12
N TYR A 112 -9.78 -2.19 4.43
CA TYR A 112 -9.61 -0.77 4.71
C TYR A 112 -8.24 -0.28 4.20
N LEU A 113 -8.17 0.99 3.83
CA LEU A 113 -6.97 1.63 3.30
C LEU A 113 -6.63 2.88 4.14
N PRO A 114 -5.62 2.81 5.02
CA PRO A 114 -5.14 3.98 5.74
C PRO A 114 -4.32 4.89 4.80
N LEU A 115 -4.58 6.19 4.85
CA LEU A 115 -4.00 7.19 3.96
C LEU A 115 -3.55 8.44 4.74
N VAL A 116 -2.39 8.98 4.37
CA VAL A 116 -1.87 10.25 4.85
C VAL A 116 -1.31 11.05 3.67
N PRO A 117 -1.68 12.33 3.51
CA PRO A 117 -1.15 13.17 2.45
C PRO A 117 0.39 13.12 2.34
N GLY A 118 0.89 12.93 1.12
CA GLY A 118 2.32 12.80 0.82
C GLY A 118 2.84 11.37 0.81
N MET A 119 2.01 10.35 1.08
CA MET A 119 2.45 8.95 1.00
C MET A 119 2.48 8.42 -0.44
N PRO A 120 3.42 7.53 -0.78
CA PRO A 120 3.41 6.83 -2.06
C PRO A 120 2.24 5.84 -2.13
N VAL A 121 1.59 5.79 -3.29
CA VAL A 121 0.49 4.87 -3.60
C VAL A 121 0.72 4.22 -4.97
N LEU A 122 0.14 3.04 -5.15
CA LEU A 122 0.21 2.30 -6.41
C LEU A 122 -1.21 2.09 -6.94
N LEU A 123 -1.41 2.39 -8.22
CA LEU A 123 -2.68 2.09 -8.89
C LEU A 123 -2.78 0.58 -9.15
N GLN A 124 -3.90 -0.04 -8.77
CA GLN A 124 -4.13 -1.48 -8.99
C GLN A 124 -4.98 -1.80 -10.23
N GLU A 125 -5.64 -0.80 -10.81
CA GLU A 125 -6.54 -0.99 -11.94
C GLU A 125 -6.13 -0.15 -13.15
N ASN A 126 -6.60 -0.56 -14.32
CA ASN A 126 -6.44 0.21 -15.55
C ASN A 126 -7.62 1.18 -15.67
N ILE A 127 -7.35 2.47 -15.49
CA ILE A 127 -8.39 3.51 -15.57
C ILE A 127 -8.35 4.16 -16.96
N ALA A 128 -7.18 4.63 -17.36
CA ALA A 128 -6.99 5.39 -18.60
C ALA A 128 -5.54 5.21 -19.08
N CYS A 129 -5.29 4.07 -19.72
CA CYS A 129 -3.95 3.66 -20.16
C CYS A 129 -3.32 4.67 -21.14
N GLU A 130 -4.13 5.35 -21.94
CA GLU A 130 -3.72 6.37 -22.91
C GLU A 130 -3.09 7.60 -22.27
N ILE A 131 -3.42 7.88 -21.00
CA ILE A 131 -2.80 8.93 -20.19
C ILE A 131 -1.87 8.34 -19.11
N GLY A 132 -1.52 7.07 -19.19
CA GLY A 132 -0.59 6.43 -18.25
C GLY A 132 -1.18 6.15 -16.86
N LEU A 133 -2.52 6.07 -16.73
CA LEU A 133 -3.19 5.54 -15.55
C LEU A 133 -3.48 4.05 -15.72
N SER A 134 -2.44 3.23 -15.53
CA SER A 134 -2.53 1.78 -15.58
C SER A 134 -2.12 1.13 -14.27
N ASN A 135 -2.47 -0.14 -14.09
CA ASN A 135 -2.00 -0.94 -12.96
C ASN A 135 -0.46 -0.87 -12.84
N GLY A 136 0.05 -0.67 -11.63
CA GLY A 136 1.46 -0.51 -11.32
C GLY A 136 1.96 0.94 -11.42
N THR A 137 1.10 1.91 -11.74
CA THR A 137 1.50 3.32 -11.77
C THR A 137 1.70 3.86 -10.37
N LEU A 138 2.88 4.43 -10.12
CA LEU A 138 3.22 5.07 -8.84
C LEU A 138 2.67 6.50 -8.80
N GLY A 139 2.07 6.88 -7.68
CA GLY A 139 1.61 8.22 -7.40
C GLY A 139 1.86 8.62 -5.96
N ILE A 140 1.60 9.90 -5.67
CA ILE A 140 1.61 10.44 -4.31
C ILE A 140 0.17 10.80 -3.95
N PHE A 141 -0.32 10.24 -2.85
CA PHE A 141 -1.64 10.62 -2.34
C PHE A 141 -1.60 12.06 -1.85
N HIS A 142 -2.53 12.89 -2.32
CA HIS A 142 -2.58 14.31 -1.96
C HIS A 142 -3.66 14.60 -0.93
N GLU A 143 -4.91 14.24 -1.25
CA GLU A 143 -6.08 14.58 -0.45
C GLU A 143 -7.25 13.64 -0.78
N LEU A 144 -8.15 13.48 0.17
CA LEU A 144 -9.42 12.79 0.00
C LEU A 144 -10.54 13.82 -0.20
N ILE A 145 -11.33 13.68 -1.27
CA ILE A 145 -12.48 14.55 -1.51
C ILE A 145 -13.76 13.81 -1.15
N TYR A 146 -14.49 14.37 -0.20
CA TYR A 146 -15.78 13.87 0.24
C TYR A 146 -16.88 14.32 -0.73
N ASP A 147 -17.82 13.42 -1.01
CA ASP A 147 -19.07 13.79 -1.68
C ASP A 147 -19.99 14.40 -0.61
N GLU A 148 -20.53 15.60 -0.84
CA GLU A 148 -21.32 16.38 0.14
C GLU A 148 -22.61 15.67 0.60
N THR A 149 -22.91 14.48 0.05
CA THR A 149 -24.17 13.76 0.21
C THR A 149 -24.10 12.51 1.10
N LYS A 150 -22.93 12.12 1.62
CA LYS A 150 -22.79 10.93 2.48
C LYS A 150 -22.45 11.32 3.92
N GLU A 151 -23.31 10.92 4.85
CA GLU A 151 -23.19 11.21 6.28
C GLU A 151 -21.84 10.76 6.85
N HIS A 152 -21.21 11.64 7.62
CA HIS A 152 -20.00 11.36 8.38
C HIS A 152 -20.33 10.41 9.54
N THR A 153 -19.93 9.14 9.44
CA THR A 153 -19.90 8.25 10.61
C THR A 153 -18.57 8.41 11.35
N THR A 154 -18.52 9.36 12.30
CA THR A 154 -17.42 9.50 13.28
C THR A 154 -17.49 8.41 14.36
N GLY A 155 -17.59 7.15 13.94
CA GLY A 155 -17.72 6.00 14.83
C GLY A 155 -16.90 4.83 14.32
N ALA A 156 -15.58 5.01 14.25
CA ALA A 156 -14.68 3.88 14.11
C ALA A 156 -14.68 3.12 15.43
N ASP A 157 -14.86 1.80 15.38
CA ASP A 157 -14.73 0.93 16.55
C ASP A 157 -13.33 1.13 17.17
N GLU A 158 -13.27 1.62 18.42
CA GLU A 158 -12.04 1.94 19.16
C GLU A 158 -11.09 0.72 19.30
N SER A 159 -11.56 -0.48 18.98
CA SER A 159 -10.75 -1.70 18.95
C SER A 159 -9.86 -1.87 17.72
N ILE A 160 -10.06 -1.08 16.66
CA ILE A 160 -9.34 -1.25 15.36
C ILE A 160 -8.50 -0.02 15.00
N PHE A 161 -8.95 1.19 15.36
CA PHE A 161 -8.28 2.44 14.98
C PHE A 161 -8.07 3.34 16.21
N THR A 162 -6.96 4.10 16.23
CA THR A 162 -6.72 5.08 17.31
C THR A 162 -7.75 6.20 17.24
N THR A 163 -8.06 6.81 18.40
CA THR A 163 -9.08 7.86 18.61
C THR A 163 -8.97 9.07 17.67
N ASP A 164 -7.78 9.30 17.09
CA ASP A 164 -7.52 10.42 16.18
C ASP A 164 -7.71 10.08 14.69
N THR A 165 -8.25 8.89 14.37
CA THR A 165 -8.41 8.42 12.99
C THR A 165 -9.75 8.87 12.39
N VAL A 166 -9.70 9.55 11.24
CA VAL A 166 -10.91 9.91 10.49
C VAL A 166 -11.29 8.74 9.60
N CYS A 167 -12.41 8.08 9.89
CA CYS A 167 -12.98 7.06 9.00
C CYS A 167 -13.87 7.70 7.95
N ALA A 168 -13.70 7.27 6.71
CA ALA A 168 -14.38 7.85 5.56
C ALA A 168 -14.91 6.77 4.61
N GLN A 169 -16.19 6.86 4.26
CA GLN A 169 -16.76 6.18 3.11
C GLN A 169 -16.67 7.14 1.91
N CYS A 170 -15.51 7.15 1.26
CA CYS A 170 -15.23 8.12 0.19
C CYS A 170 -15.48 7.57 -1.20
N SER A 171 -15.70 8.48 -2.13
CA SER A 171 -15.91 8.16 -3.54
C SER A 171 -14.78 8.67 -4.43
N ILE A 172 -13.93 9.61 -3.97
CA ILE A 172 -12.87 10.23 -4.78
C ILE A 172 -11.61 10.54 -3.95
N CYS A 173 -10.43 10.15 -4.42
CA CYS A 173 -9.11 10.58 -3.93
C CYS A 173 -8.35 11.37 -5.01
N ILE A 174 -7.51 12.34 -4.60
CA ILE A 174 -6.57 12.99 -5.52
C ILE A 174 -5.21 12.32 -5.39
N VAL A 175 -4.70 11.87 -6.53
CA VAL A 175 -3.36 11.33 -6.65
C VAL A 175 -2.56 12.20 -7.62
N ARG A 176 -1.37 12.61 -7.20
CA ARG A 176 -0.40 13.27 -8.07
C ARG A 176 0.49 12.22 -8.72
N ASN A 177 0.54 12.20 -10.04
CA ASN A 177 1.43 11.33 -10.81
C ASN A 177 2.70 12.13 -11.19
N THR A 178 3.87 11.49 -11.19
CA THR A 178 5.12 12.14 -11.61
C THR A 178 5.12 12.55 -13.08
N LYS A 179 4.24 11.98 -13.91
CA LYS A 179 4.10 12.29 -15.34
C LYS A 179 3.00 13.30 -15.69
N ILE A 180 2.02 13.54 -14.81
CA ILE A 180 0.83 14.40 -15.08
C ILE A 180 0.43 15.16 -13.80
N LYS A 181 0.02 16.43 -13.93
CA LYS A 181 -0.54 17.24 -12.83
C LYS A 181 -1.77 16.57 -12.19
N ASP A 182 -2.07 16.94 -10.95
CA ASP A 182 -3.10 16.38 -10.05
C ASP A 182 -4.35 15.81 -10.75
N GLN A 183 -4.68 14.55 -10.44
CA GLN A 183 -5.86 13.86 -11.00
C GLN A 183 -6.79 13.37 -9.89
N LYS A 184 -8.11 13.54 -10.12
CA LYS A 184 -9.17 12.98 -9.28
C LYS A 184 -9.43 11.54 -9.71
N LEU A 185 -9.22 10.59 -8.82
CA LEU A 185 -9.50 9.16 -9.01
C LEU A 185 -10.63 8.75 -8.09
N ARG A 186 -11.50 7.82 -8.52
CA ARG A 186 -12.47 7.22 -7.60
C ARG A 186 -11.78 6.16 -6.75
N VAL A 187 -12.05 6.17 -5.45
CA VAL A 187 -11.67 5.04 -4.58
C VAL A 187 -12.79 4.01 -4.71
N ALA A 188 -12.46 2.83 -5.21
CA ALA A 188 -13.36 1.69 -5.29
C ALA A 188 -13.53 1.05 -3.91
#